data_AF-A0A7Y5HHE8-F1
#
_entry.id   AF-A0A7Y5HHE8-F1
#
_cell.length_a   1.000
_cell.length_b   1.000
_cell.length_c   1.000
_cell.angle_alpha   90.00
_cell.angle_beta   90.00
_cell.angle_gamma   90.00
#
_symmetry.space_group_name_H-M   'P 1'
#
loop_
_entity.id
_entity.type
_entity.pdbx_description
1 polymer ?
#
loop_
_entity_poly.entity_id
_entity_poly.type
_entity_poly.pdbx_seq_one_letter_code
_entity_poly.pdbx_strand_id
1 'polypeptide(L)'
;MAGRGTTRTWIAALGLALLAGPAGAEEAPSVHRDAMLRHWNDPPFNARTAPTPPPSPAPRGISSTRVFGYLPYWSDDYLPLRWDVLTDVAWFALSLGTDGRIESEHGWGEEGSFAFVEHARAQGVRSHLTAALFGGSELEDLFASPTAPGTAIASILDAAEQVGVDGVNVDFEGLPSGNRDDFVDFVVEFRAETLARGMELSLAMPAVDWGGAFDYDVLAENTDGLFIMGYGYHWSDGDPGPVAPRDGGGIWGAYSLSWTIADYLEWGGEWNRGKIVLGLPLYGYDWPSASHAVPGDATGTGTAVTYAATGAGAPGDLWDATTSTPYRLYDDGGARQLWYDDATSVLAKAELVPEHSLGGVGFWALGYDGNDPALWDPLAALLEEPKEDDEEPGDDDSASEEAEGPVPRGDALVPAGGEDPPPSPRGPDPPAPGPAPAGDTPPRRAGGRRPPRPPDRR
;
A
#
# COMPACT_ATOMS: atom_id res chain seq x y z
N MET A 1 -33.51 30.65 27.47
CA MET A 1 -32.32 30.80 26.61
C MET A 1 -31.19 29.96 27.19
N ALA A 2 -30.38 29.37 26.31
CA ALA A 2 -29.20 28.55 26.56
C ALA A 2 -29.46 27.10 27.02
N GLY A 3 -29.73 26.23 26.03
CA GLY A 3 -29.37 24.82 26.09
C GLY A 3 -27.88 24.66 25.78
N ARG A 4 -27.18 23.86 26.58
CA ARG A 4 -25.81 23.41 26.29
C ARG A 4 -25.91 22.00 25.70
N GLY A 5 -25.53 21.86 24.44
CA GLY A 5 -25.39 20.58 23.76
C GLY A 5 -24.16 19.85 24.29
N THR A 6 -24.37 18.59 24.69
CA THR A 6 -23.32 17.62 24.97
C THR A 6 -22.92 16.97 23.65
N THR A 7 -21.70 17.25 23.20
CA THR A 7 -21.01 16.50 22.15
C THR A 7 -20.80 15.07 22.66
N ARG A 8 -21.44 14.09 22.02
CA ARG A 8 -21.21 12.66 22.26
C ARG A 8 -20.13 12.20 21.29
N THR A 9 -18.92 12.01 21.80
CA THR A 9 -17.86 11.27 21.14
C THR A 9 -18.27 9.80 21.12
N TRP A 10 -18.49 9.23 19.94
CA TRP A 10 -18.68 7.79 19.77
C TRP A 10 -17.29 7.17 19.61
N ILE A 11 -16.75 6.59 20.69
CA ILE A 11 -15.67 5.61 20.59
C ILE A 11 -16.37 4.27 20.37
N ALA A 12 -16.35 3.78 19.13
CA ALA A 12 -16.75 2.41 18.84
C ALA A 12 -15.64 1.49 19.33
N ALA A 13 -15.91 0.75 20.41
CA ALA A 13 -15.05 -0.35 20.83
C ALA A 13 -15.16 -1.49 19.81
N LEU A 14 -14.20 -1.61 18.90
CA LEU A 14 -14.03 -2.82 18.11
C LEU A 14 -13.54 -3.92 19.06
N GLY A 15 -14.44 -4.82 19.43
CA GLY A 15 -14.09 -6.02 20.16
C GLY A 15 -13.27 -6.95 19.27
N LEU A 16 -12.04 -7.24 19.69
CA LEU A 16 -11.13 -8.17 19.05
C LEU A 16 -11.74 -9.58 19.01
N ALA A 17 -12.34 -9.95 17.89
CA ALA A 17 -12.46 -11.34 17.50
C ALA A 17 -11.28 -11.63 16.57
N LEU A 18 -10.31 -12.44 17.02
CA LEU A 18 -9.47 -13.17 16.08
C LEU A 18 -10.40 -14.10 15.30
N LEU A 19 -10.95 -13.59 14.21
CA LEU A 19 -11.48 -14.42 13.15
C LEU A 19 -10.24 -15.03 12.50
N ALA A 20 -9.99 -16.31 12.78
CA ALA A 20 -9.11 -17.09 11.94
C ALA A 20 -9.60 -16.89 10.50
N GLY A 21 -8.73 -16.35 9.63
CA GLY A 21 -9.04 -16.18 8.22
C GLY A 21 -9.48 -17.52 7.61
N PRO A 22 -10.20 -17.50 6.48
CA PRO A 22 -10.52 -18.75 5.78
C PRO A 22 -9.21 -19.50 5.51
N ALA A 23 -9.17 -20.79 5.89
CA ALA A 23 -8.01 -21.63 5.69
C ALA A 23 -7.61 -21.60 4.20
N GLY A 24 -6.39 -21.13 3.91
CA GLY A 24 -5.86 -20.99 2.54
C GLY A 24 -5.79 -19.56 1.99
N ALA A 25 -6.34 -18.53 2.66
CA ALA A 25 -6.22 -17.14 2.20
C ALA A 25 -4.76 -16.60 2.24
N GLU A 26 -3.93 -17.11 3.14
CA GLU A 26 -2.51 -16.76 3.27
C GLU A 26 -1.63 -17.49 2.23
N GLU A 27 -2.13 -18.60 1.64
CA GLU A 27 -1.41 -19.40 0.62
C GLU A 27 -1.91 -19.14 -0.81
N ALA A 28 -2.97 -18.35 -1.00
CA ALA A 28 -3.46 -18.03 -2.33
C ALA A 28 -2.41 -17.19 -3.09
N PRO A 29 -2.02 -17.58 -4.31
CA PRO A 29 -1.12 -16.77 -5.14
C PRO A 29 -1.66 -15.35 -5.32
N SER A 30 -0.79 -14.36 -5.16
CA SER A 30 -1.15 -12.97 -5.45
C SER A 30 -1.37 -12.75 -6.94
N VAL A 31 -2.12 -11.71 -7.30
CA VAL A 31 -2.30 -11.34 -8.71
C VAL A 31 -0.98 -10.91 -9.37
N HIS A 32 -0.04 -10.35 -8.60
CA HIS A 32 1.29 -10.02 -9.11
C HIS A 32 2.05 -11.30 -9.49
N ARG A 33 2.09 -12.30 -8.61
CA ARG A 33 2.68 -13.62 -8.88
C ARG A 33 2.00 -14.30 -10.06
N ASP A 34 0.68 -14.38 -10.07
CA ASP A 34 -0.07 -15.06 -11.13
C ASP A 34 0.08 -14.38 -12.49
N ALA A 35 0.13 -13.05 -12.53
CA ALA A 35 0.40 -12.32 -13.76
C ALA A 35 1.86 -12.54 -14.21
N MET A 36 2.84 -12.41 -13.31
CA MET A 36 4.25 -12.61 -13.64
C MET A 36 4.54 -14.03 -14.15
N LEU A 37 3.91 -15.06 -13.58
CA LEU A 37 4.04 -16.43 -14.06
C LEU A 37 3.41 -16.65 -15.44
N ARG A 38 2.25 -16.02 -15.70
CA ARG A 38 1.60 -16.09 -17.03
C ARG A 38 2.43 -15.40 -18.11
N HIS A 39 3.09 -14.31 -17.76
CA HIS A 39 3.87 -13.47 -18.67
C HIS A 39 5.38 -13.74 -18.61
N TRP A 40 5.83 -14.79 -17.92
CA TRP A 40 7.25 -15.07 -17.65
C TRP A 40 8.15 -15.06 -18.89
N ASN A 41 7.62 -15.50 -20.03
CA ASN A 41 8.38 -15.60 -21.28
C ASN A 41 7.99 -14.51 -22.29
N ASP A 42 7.13 -13.57 -21.91
CA ASP A 42 6.74 -12.48 -22.78
C ASP A 42 7.88 -11.48 -22.87
N PRO A 43 8.12 -10.89 -24.05
CA PRO A 43 9.18 -9.91 -24.21
C PRO A 43 8.86 -8.65 -23.39
N PRO A 44 9.89 -8.01 -22.80
CA PRO A 44 9.70 -6.73 -22.16
C PRO A 44 9.31 -5.65 -23.19
N PHE A 45 8.49 -4.69 -22.77
CA PHE A 45 8.21 -3.51 -23.56
C PHE A 45 9.51 -2.75 -23.81
N ASN A 46 9.61 -2.14 -24.99
CA ASN A 46 10.76 -1.33 -25.34
C ASN A 46 10.36 0.15 -25.41
N ALA A 47 10.65 0.89 -24.33
CA ALA A 47 10.35 2.32 -24.27
C ALA A 47 11.09 3.13 -25.35
N ARG A 48 12.18 2.64 -25.95
CA ARG A 48 12.84 3.35 -27.07
C ARG A 48 12.01 3.41 -28.34
N THR A 49 11.25 2.36 -28.60
CA THR A 49 10.40 2.28 -29.78
C THR A 49 8.99 2.82 -29.53
N ALA A 50 8.69 3.11 -28.26
CA ALA A 50 7.41 3.65 -27.86
C ALA A 50 7.28 5.14 -28.18
N PRO A 51 6.03 5.66 -28.27
CA PRO A 51 5.81 7.09 -28.39
C PRO A 51 6.46 7.83 -27.22
N THR A 52 7.30 8.84 -27.53
CA THR A 52 7.84 9.72 -26.51
C THR A 52 6.68 10.48 -25.86
N PRO A 53 6.60 10.51 -24.52
CA PRO A 53 5.62 11.33 -23.83
C PRO A 53 5.71 12.78 -24.29
N PRO A 54 4.58 13.48 -24.51
CA PRO A 54 4.62 14.90 -24.85
C PRO A 54 5.32 15.66 -23.71
N PRO A 55 6.16 16.68 -24.00
CA PRO A 55 6.83 17.44 -22.96
C PRO A 55 5.81 18.08 -22.03
N SER A 56 5.98 17.90 -20.72
CA SER A 56 5.09 18.53 -19.74
C SER A 56 5.17 20.07 -19.87
N PRO A 57 4.04 20.78 -19.98
CA PRO A 57 4.02 22.23 -20.24
C PRO A 57 4.65 23.07 -19.12
N ALA A 58 4.88 22.49 -17.94
CA ALA A 58 5.76 23.01 -16.90
C ALA A 58 6.27 21.84 -16.04
N PRO A 59 7.48 21.90 -15.47
CA PRO A 59 7.84 21.00 -14.39
C PRO A 59 6.83 21.23 -13.27
N ARG A 60 6.00 20.23 -12.95
CA ARG A 60 5.23 20.30 -11.71
C ARG A 60 6.21 20.11 -10.57
N GLY A 61 6.01 20.86 -9.49
CA GLY A 61 6.49 20.39 -8.20
C GLY A 61 5.88 19.01 -7.94
N ILE A 62 6.65 18.10 -7.38
CA ILE A 62 6.11 16.82 -6.92
C ILE A 62 4.96 17.13 -5.96
N SER A 63 3.74 16.69 -6.30
CA SER A 63 2.58 16.77 -5.40
C SER A 63 2.90 16.03 -4.11
N SER A 64 2.40 16.52 -2.96
CA SER A 64 2.54 15.76 -1.71
C SER A 64 1.71 14.47 -1.74
N THR A 65 0.63 14.46 -2.53
CA THR A 65 -0.21 13.29 -2.78
C THR A 65 0.36 12.47 -3.94
N ARG A 66 0.78 11.24 -3.66
CA ARG A 66 1.35 10.31 -4.64
C ARG A 66 0.26 9.73 -5.56
N VAL A 67 0.62 9.58 -6.84
CA VAL A 67 -0.08 8.75 -7.82
C VAL A 67 0.95 7.73 -8.34
N PHE A 68 0.93 6.54 -7.77
CA PHE A 68 1.91 5.49 -8.01
C PHE A 68 1.38 4.41 -8.95
N GLY A 69 2.11 4.03 -9.98
CA GLY A 69 1.68 2.93 -10.85
C GLY A 69 2.73 1.86 -11.07
N TYR A 70 2.35 0.60 -10.88
CA TYR A 70 3.14 -0.52 -11.39
C TYR A 70 2.98 -0.61 -12.90
N LEU A 71 4.09 -0.66 -13.62
CA LEU A 71 4.17 -0.83 -15.07
C LEU A 71 4.79 -2.20 -15.36
N PRO A 72 3.99 -3.22 -15.71
CA PRO A 72 4.51 -4.55 -15.99
C PRO A 72 5.37 -4.57 -17.25
N TYR A 73 6.47 -5.32 -17.21
CA TYR A 73 7.38 -5.45 -18.35
C TYR A 73 6.67 -6.01 -19.58
N TRP A 74 5.63 -6.82 -19.41
CA TRP A 74 4.85 -7.42 -20.50
C TRP A 74 3.78 -6.49 -21.09
N SER A 75 3.76 -5.21 -20.75
CA SER A 75 2.79 -4.27 -21.32
C SER A 75 2.98 -4.15 -22.84
N ASP A 76 2.00 -4.63 -23.62
CA ASP A 76 2.13 -4.96 -25.07
C ASP A 76 2.55 -3.81 -25.99
N ASP A 77 2.41 -2.57 -25.55
CA ASP A 77 3.03 -1.39 -26.13
C ASP A 77 3.11 -0.41 -24.95
N TYR A 78 4.23 0.29 -24.73
CA TYR A 78 4.29 1.36 -23.72
C TYR A 78 3.30 2.45 -24.13
N LEU A 79 2.08 2.29 -23.65
CA LEU A 79 0.92 3.11 -23.96
C LEU A 79 1.18 4.53 -23.48
N PRO A 80 0.47 5.54 -24.02
CA PRO A 80 0.56 6.90 -23.49
C PRO A 80 0.09 6.91 -22.04
N LEU A 81 1.01 6.68 -21.10
CA LEU A 81 0.73 6.83 -19.67
C LEU A 81 0.32 8.27 -19.43
N ARG A 82 -0.52 8.47 -18.42
CA ARG A 82 -0.88 9.79 -17.91
C ARG A 82 0.25 10.35 -17.06
N TRP A 83 1.37 10.65 -17.71
CA TRP A 83 2.53 11.34 -17.13
C TRP A 83 2.16 12.68 -16.50
N ASP A 84 1.06 13.27 -16.97
CA ASP A 84 0.44 14.46 -16.42
C ASP A 84 -0.41 14.16 -15.16
N VAL A 85 -0.40 12.95 -14.62
CA VAL A 85 -1.11 12.63 -13.36
C VAL A 85 -0.19 11.85 -12.43
N LEU A 86 0.64 10.95 -12.98
CA LEU A 86 1.57 10.11 -12.25
C LEU A 86 2.64 10.93 -11.50
N THR A 87 2.97 10.52 -10.29
CA THR A 87 4.14 11.00 -9.54
C THR A 87 5.25 9.95 -9.48
N ASP A 88 4.87 8.67 -9.55
CA ASP A 88 5.76 7.52 -9.46
C ASP A 88 5.33 6.44 -10.46
N VAL A 89 6.31 5.85 -11.16
CA VAL A 89 6.10 4.66 -11.98
C VAL A 89 7.15 3.62 -11.63
N ALA A 90 6.72 2.41 -11.31
CA ALA A 90 7.59 1.29 -10.96
C ALA A 90 7.64 0.27 -12.10
N TRP A 91 8.83 -0.03 -12.61
CA TRP A 91 9.04 -1.16 -13.50
C TRP A 91 8.82 -2.45 -12.74
N PHE A 92 7.77 -3.18 -13.11
CA PHE A 92 7.45 -4.47 -12.53
C PHE A 92 7.90 -5.59 -13.49
N ALA A 93 8.91 -6.39 -13.16
CA ALA A 93 9.77 -6.40 -11.98
C ALA A 93 11.06 -7.20 -12.26
N LEU A 94 12.04 -7.16 -11.36
CA LEU A 94 13.06 -8.22 -11.21
C LEU A 94 12.46 -9.41 -10.44
N SER A 95 12.88 -10.63 -10.76
CA SER A 95 12.63 -11.80 -9.90
C SER A 95 13.91 -12.18 -9.14
N LEU A 96 13.79 -12.29 -7.81
CA LEU A 96 14.88 -12.76 -6.95
C LEU A 96 14.77 -14.25 -6.69
N GLY A 97 15.91 -14.87 -6.38
CA GLY A 97 16.00 -16.20 -5.81
C GLY A 97 16.20 -16.18 -4.30
N THR A 98 16.05 -17.33 -3.65
CA THR A 98 16.19 -17.48 -2.19
C THR A 98 17.61 -17.26 -1.68
N ASP A 99 18.61 -17.19 -2.56
CA ASP A 99 19.98 -16.84 -2.21
C ASP A 99 20.24 -15.31 -2.27
N GLY A 100 19.21 -14.52 -2.57
CA GLY A 100 19.26 -13.08 -2.71
C GLY A 100 19.79 -12.58 -4.05
N ARG A 101 20.04 -13.45 -5.03
CA ARG A 101 20.47 -13.04 -6.37
C ARG A 101 19.27 -12.84 -7.30
N ILE A 102 19.47 -12.05 -8.36
CA ILE A 102 18.49 -11.91 -9.44
C ILE A 102 18.45 -13.22 -10.23
N GLU A 103 17.28 -13.84 -10.31
CA GLU A 103 17.01 -15.00 -11.16
C GLU A 103 16.60 -14.60 -12.57
N SER A 104 15.85 -13.50 -12.69
CA SER A 104 15.47 -12.92 -13.98
C SER A 104 15.37 -11.41 -13.88
N GLU A 105 15.98 -10.73 -14.86
CA GLU A 105 15.90 -9.28 -15.02
C GLU A 105 14.65 -8.83 -15.77
N HIS A 106 13.99 -9.75 -16.51
CA HIS A 106 12.82 -9.46 -17.33
C HIS A 106 12.97 -8.19 -18.20
N GLY A 107 14.12 -8.06 -18.85
CA GLY A 107 14.47 -6.91 -19.70
C GLY A 107 15.07 -5.72 -19.00
N TRP A 108 15.21 -5.75 -17.66
CA TRP A 108 15.92 -4.71 -16.93
C TRP A 108 17.40 -4.65 -17.33
N GLY A 109 17.95 -3.45 -17.41
CA GLY A 109 19.32 -3.22 -17.89
C GLY A 109 19.44 -3.24 -19.42
N GLU A 110 18.35 -3.45 -20.16
CA GLU A 110 18.30 -3.31 -21.61
C GLU A 110 17.91 -1.89 -22.03
N GLU A 111 18.00 -1.62 -23.34
CA GLU A 111 17.69 -0.33 -23.95
C GLU A 111 16.32 0.26 -23.54
N GLY A 112 15.33 -0.60 -23.31
CA GLY A 112 13.98 -0.23 -22.89
C GLY A 112 13.92 0.36 -21.47
N SER A 113 14.65 -0.19 -20.51
CA SER A 113 14.62 0.31 -19.13
C SER A 113 15.33 1.66 -19.00
N PHE A 114 16.41 1.88 -19.75
CA PHE A 114 17.07 3.20 -19.82
C PHE A 114 16.14 4.28 -20.37
N ALA A 115 15.43 3.98 -21.47
CA ALA A 115 14.50 4.92 -22.07
C ALA A 115 13.27 5.17 -21.18
N PHE A 116 12.81 4.16 -20.44
CA PHE A 116 11.78 4.31 -19.42
C PHE A 116 12.16 5.37 -18.37
N VAL A 117 13.37 5.29 -17.82
CA VAL A 117 13.88 6.26 -16.84
C VAL A 117 14.04 7.65 -17.47
N GLU A 118 14.53 7.75 -18.70
CA GLU A 118 14.63 9.02 -19.43
C GLU A 118 13.25 9.67 -19.64
N HIS A 119 12.24 8.88 -20.01
CA HIS A 119 10.86 9.34 -20.17
C HIS A 119 10.27 9.84 -18.85
N ALA A 120 10.38 9.07 -17.76
CA ALA A 120 9.90 9.47 -16.45
C ALA A 120 10.55 10.80 -15.98
N ARG A 121 11.88 10.89 -16.10
CA ARG A 121 12.64 12.10 -15.77
C ARG A 121 12.23 13.31 -16.61
N ALA A 122 11.99 13.12 -17.91
CA ALA A 122 11.53 14.20 -18.79
C ALA A 122 10.15 14.74 -18.40
N GLN A 123 9.36 13.95 -17.69
CA GLN A 123 8.03 14.30 -17.20
C GLN A 123 8.02 14.79 -15.74
N GLY A 124 9.15 14.72 -15.03
CA GLY A 124 9.21 15.03 -13.60
C GLY A 124 8.58 13.95 -12.73
N VAL A 125 8.50 12.72 -13.22
CA VAL A 125 7.95 11.55 -12.54
C VAL A 125 9.09 10.70 -12.01
N ARG A 126 8.97 10.22 -10.77
CA ARG A 126 9.95 9.30 -10.18
C ARG A 126 9.82 7.93 -10.80
N SER A 127 10.95 7.37 -11.18
CA SER A 127 11.09 6.01 -11.67
C SER A 127 11.54 5.08 -10.55
N HIS A 128 10.91 3.90 -10.46
CA HIS A 128 11.26 2.88 -9.48
C HIS A 128 11.54 1.54 -10.15
N LEU A 129 12.39 0.73 -9.52
CA LEU A 129 12.58 -0.68 -9.87
C LEU A 129 11.90 -1.57 -8.83
N THR A 130 10.96 -2.43 -9.26
CA THR A 130 10.36 -3.42 -8.37
C THR A 130 11.20 -4.70 -8.33
N ALA A 131 11.50 -5.18 -7.13
CA ALA A 131 12.12 -6.49 -6.90
C ALA A 131 11.11 -7.41 -6.21
N ALA A 132 10.82 -8.54 -6.86
CA ALA A 132 9.78 -9.46 -6.44
C ALA A 132 10.35 -10.80 -5.93
N LEU A 133 9.77 -11.31 -4.84
CA LEU A 133 9.96 -12.67 -4.36
C LEU A 133 8.62 -13.17 -3.78
N PHE A 134 8.07 -14.22 -4.37
CA PHE A 134 6.72 -14.67 -4.07
C PHE A 134 6.71 -16.07 -3.47
N GLY A 135 6.18 -16.19 -2.25
CA GLY A 135 5.97 -17.48 -1.58
C GLY A 135 6.57 -17.53 -0.19
N GLY A 136 5.82 -18.13 0.74
CA GLY A 136 6.24 -18.22 2.14
C GLY A 136 7.49 -19.07 2.34
N SER A 137 7.61 -20.20 1.63
CA SER A 137 8.82 -21.03 1.71
C SER A 137 10.06 -20.35 1.16
N GLU A 138 9.91 -19.57 0.09
CA GLU A 138 11.00 -18.86 -0.55
C GLU A 138 11.52 -17.72 0.33
N LEU A 139 10.62 -17.00 0.99
CA LEU A 139 10.96 -15.98 1.98
C LEU A 139 11.57 -16.60 3.26
N GLU A 140 11.03 -17.72 3.74
CA GLU A 140 11.63 -18.50 4.84
C GLU A 140 13.07 -18.89 4.52
N ASP A 141 13.34 -19.42 3.32
CA ASP A 141 14.67 -19.83 2.90
C ASP A 141 15.62 -18.63 2.76
N LEU A 142 15.13 -17.48 2.26
CA LEU A 142 15.90 -16.23 2.19
C LEU A 142 16.34 -15.79 3.60
N PHE A 143 15.40 -15.70 4.55
CA PHE A 143 15.69 -15.20 5.90
C PHE A 143 16.40 -16.22 6.79
N ALA A 144 16.29 -17.52 6.50
CA ALA A 144 17.07 -18.56 7.16
C ALA A 144 18.58 -18.47 6.83
N SER A 145 18.95 -17.78 5.76
CA SER A 145 20.34 -17.59 5.34
C SER A 145 20.97 -16.37 6.01
N PRO A 146 22.17 -16.51 6.62
CA PRO A 146 22.86 -15.39 7.25
C PRO A 146 23.43 -14.36 6.25
N THR A 147 23.35 -14.62 4.94
CA THR A 147 23.93 -13.75 3.91
C THR A 147 22.97 -13.37 2.79
N ALA A 148 21.87 -14.11 2.61
CA ALA A 148 20.97 -13.87 1.48
C ALA A 148 20.23 -12.53 1.56
N PRO A 149 19.75 -12.05 2.73
CA PRO A 149 19.10 -10.74 2.84
C PRO A 149 20.03 -9.59 2.38
N GLY A 150 21.28 -9.56 2.86
CA GLY A 150 22.26 -8.57 2.39
C GLY A 150 22.66 -8.74 0.91
N THR A 151 22.65 -9.98 0.40
CA THR A 151 22.86 -10.23 -1.04
C THR A 151 21.70 -9.70 -1.88
N ALA A 152 20.47 -9.81 -1.39
CA ALA A 152 19.28 -9.24 -2.02
C ALA A 152 19.36 -7.72 -2.09
N ILE A 153 19.65 -7.05 -0.96
CA ILE A 153 19.82 -5.58 -0.92
C ILE A 153 20.87 -5.14 -1.95
N ALA A 154 22.04 -5.77 -1.96
CA ALA A 154 23.11 -5.43 -2.90
C ALA A 154 22.69 -5.65 -4.36
N SER A 155 22.09 -6.80 -4.67
CA SER A 155 21.68 -7.13 -6.05
C SER A 155 20.63 -6.17 -6.59
N ILE A 156 19.65 -5.78 -5.77
CA ILE A 156 18.61 -4.83 -6.15
C ILE A 156 19.20 -3.44 -6.38
N LEU A 157 20.06 -2.97 -5.48
CA LEU A 157 20.67 -1.64 -5.58
C LEU A 157 21.63 -1.54 -6.76
N ASP A 158 22.43 -2.57 -7.02
CA ASP A 158 23.32 -2.60 -8.19
C ASP A 158 22.51 -2.50 -9.50
N ALA A 159 21.38 -3.22 -9.60
CA ALA A 159 20.48 -3.14 -10.75
C ALA A 159 19.78 -1.78 -10.86
N ALA A 160 19.39 -1.19 -9.74
CA ALA A 160 18.78 0.14 -9.70
C ALA A 160 19.77 1.23 -10.17
N GLU A 161 20.99 1.21 -9.66
CA GLU A 161 22.07 2.15 -10.03
C GLU A 161 22.48 2.00 -11.49
N GLN A 162 22.49 0.78 -12.03
CA GLN A 162 22.84 0.51 -13.42
C GLN A 162 22.00 1.35 -14.40
N VAL A 163 20.70 1.48 -14.15
CA VAL A 163 19.75 2.19 -15.03
C VAL A 163 19.49 3.63 -14.54
N GLY A 164 19.73 3.90 -13.24
CA GLY A 164 19.63 5.24 -12.65
C GLY A 164 18.19 5.64 -12.32
N VAL A 165 17.43 4.73 -11.72
CA VAL A 165 16.10 5.00 -11.14
C VAL A 165 16.19 5.88 -9.89
N ASP A 166 15.07 6.50 -9.52
CA ASP A 166 14.94 7.36 -8.35
C ASP A 166 14.65 6.57 -7.06
N GLY A 167 14.18 5.32 -7.18
CA GLY A 167 13.88 4.47 -6.04
C GLY A 167 13.72 3.00 -6.37
N VAL A 168 13.46 2.21 -5.34
CA VAL A 168 13.17 0.79 -5.42
C VAL A 168 11.88 0.45 -4.68
N ASN A 169 11.17 -0.56 -5.18
CA ASN A 169 10.00 -1.13 -4.55
C ASN A 169 10.26 -2.61 -4.25
N VAL A 170 9.99 -3.04 -3.01
CA VAL A 170 10.11 -4.44 -2.60
C VAL A 170 8.72 -5.07 -2.60
N ASP A 171 8.55 -6.10 -3.40
CA ASP A 171 7.30 -6.86 -3.49
C ASP A 171 7.50 -8.30 -3.03
N PHE A 172 7.58 -8.46 -1.71
CA PHE A 172 7.79 -9.74 -1.04
C PHE A 172 6.46 -10.22 -0.47
N GLU A 173 5.88 -11.25 -1.10
CA GLU A 173 4.51 -11.68 -0.80
C GLU A 173 4.43 -13.08 -0.21
N GLY A 174 3.45 -13.26 0.69
CA GLY A 174 3.27 -14.51 1.44
C GLY A 174 4.25 -14.65 2.61
N LEU A 175 4.74 -13.54 3.16
CA LEU A 175 5.67 -13.52 4.29
C LEU A 175 5.09 -14.29 5.49
N PRO A 176 5.75 -15.38 5.96
CA PRO A 176 5.26 -16.10 7.12
C PRO A 176 5.43 -15.27 8.39
N SER A 177 4.44 -15.33 9.28
CA SER A 177 4.46 -14.58 10.55
C SER A 177 5.71 -14.82 11.42
N GLY A 178 6.35 -15.99 11.27
CA GLY A 178 7.61 -16.31 11.95
C GLY A 178 8.81 -15.46 11.49
N ASN A 179 8.75 -14.83 10.32
CA ASN A 179 9.80 -13.99 9.75
C ASN A 179 9.52 -12.48 9.88
N ARG A 180 8.55 -12.08 10.71
CA ARG A 180 8.23 -10.66 10.96
C ARG A 180 9.46 -9.83 11.31
N ASP A 181 10.22 -10.28 12.31
CA ASP A 181 11.40 -9.55 12.79
C ASP A 181 12.54 -9.57 11.75
N ASP A 182 12.70 -10.68 11.02
CA ASP A 182 13.71 -10.78 9.95
C ASP A 182 13.42 -9.80 8.80
N PHE A 183 12.15 -9.65 8.42
CA PHE A 183 11.74 -8.69 7.39
C PHE A 183 11.92 -7.24 7.87
N VAL A 184 11.63 -6.95 9.13
CA VAL A 184 11.91 -5.64 9.73
C VAL A 184 13.40 -5.31 9.67
N ASP A 185 14.27 -6.23 10.10
CA ASP A 185 15.72 -6.02 10.06
C ASP A 185 16.22 -5.81 8.63
N PHE A 186 15.70 -6.58 7.67
CA PHE A 186 15.98 -6.40 6.24
C PHE A 186 15.59 -5.01 5.74
N VAL A 187 14.39 -4.52 6.05
CA VAL A 187 13.93 -3.19 5.62
C VAL A 187 14.73 -2.06 6.27
N VAL A 188 15.10 -2.19 7.54
CA VAL A 188 15.96 -1.20 8.22
C VAL A 188 17.35 -1.11 7.56
N GLU A 189 17.96 -2.26 7.25
CA GLU A 189 19.24 -2.29 6.53
C GLU A 189 19.11 -1.70 5.12
N PHE A 190 18.05 -2.09 4.40
CA PHE A 190 17.79 -1.58 3.05
C PHE A 190 17.54 -0.06 3.06
N ARG A 191 16.86 0.46 4.08
CA ARG A 191 16.66 1.90 4.25
C ARG A 191 17.98 2.64 4.43
N ALA A 192 18.90 2.12 5.23
CA ALA A 192 20.20 2.75 5.41
C ALA A 192 20.98 2.84 4.08
N GLU A 193 20.94 1.77 3.28
CA GLU A 193 21.63 1.71 1.99
C GLU A 193 21.00 2.59 0.91
N THR A 194 19.66 2.68 0.86
CA THR A 194 18.93 3.58 -0.06
C THR A 194 19.14 5.05 0.30
N LEU A 195 19.11 5.41 1.59
CA LEU A 195 19.43 6.77 2.05
C LEU A 195 20.85 7.19 1.68
N ALA A 196 21.83 6.29 1.79
CA ALA A 196 23.21 6.56 1.40
C ALA A 196 23.36 6.86 -0.10
N ARG A 197 22.43 6.38 -0.93
CA ARG A 197 22.39 6.55 -2.38
C ARG A 197 21.43 7.66 -2.84
N GLY A 198 20.65 8.23 -1.92
CA GLY A 198 19.60 9.20 -2.26
C GLY A 198 18.44 8.59 -3.04
N MET A 199 18.17 7.30 -2.84
CA MET A 199 17.07 6.56 -3.47
C MET A 199 15.86 6.46 -2.54
N GLU A 200 14.66 6.43 -3.11
CA GLU A 200 13.46 6.06 -2.37
C GLU A 200 13.37 4.55 -2.14
N LEU A 201 12.72 4.15 -1.04
CA LEU A 201 12.36 2.77 -0.74
C LEU A 201 10.86 2.67 -0.47
N SER A 202 10.16 1.82 -1.21
CA SER A 202 8.74 1.51 -0.95
C SER A 202 8.51 0.01 -0.85
N LEU A 203 7.43 -0.38 -0.18
CA LEU A 203 7.05 -1.80 -0.01
C LEU A 203 5.66 -2.03 -0.60
N ALA A 204 5.47 -3.15 -1.31
CA ALA A 204 4.14 -3.70 -1.52
C ALA A 204 3.67 -4.39 -0.23
N MET A 205 2.46 -4.08 0.20
CA MET A 205 1.91 -4.49 1.48
C MET A 205 0.53 -5.15 1.26
N PRO A 206 0.15 -6.19 2.01
CA PRO A 206 -1.10 -6.89 1.78
C PRO A 206 -2.33 -6.04 2.17
N ALA A 207 -3.45 -6.20 1.46
CA ALA A 207 -4.75 -5.67 1.90
C ALA A 207 -5.15 -6.16 3.29
N VAL A 208 -4.83 -7.43 3.61
CA VAL A 208 -5.11 -8.04 4.91
C VAL A 208 -3.90 -8.84 5.33
N ASP A 209 -3.28 -8.47 6.46
CA ASP A 209 -2.20 -9.24 7.08
C ASP A 209 -2.78 -10.32 8.01
N TRP A 210 -3.18 -11.44 7.43
CA TRP A 210 -3.82 -12.55 8.16
C TRP A 210 -2.96 -13.11 9.29
N GLY A 211 -1.64 -13.14 9.09
CA GLY A 211 -0.67 -13.73 10.01
C GLY A 211 -0.07 -12.73 11.00
N GLY A 212 -0.27 -11.42 10.79
CA GLY A 212 0.43 -10.38 11.55
C GLY A 212 1.93 -10.36 11.25
N ALA A 213 2.32 -10.72 10.02
CA ALA A 213 3.69 -10.86 9.58
C ALA A 213 4.39 -9.52 9.33
N PHE A 214 3.64 -8.43 9.22
CA PHE A 214 4.18 -7.12 8.89
C PHE A 214 4.08 -6.16 10.09
N ASP A 215 5.20 -5.54 10.46
CA ASP A 215 5.22 -4.50 11.48
C ASP A 215 4.97 -3.12 10.83
N TYR A 216 3.71 -2.75 10.66
CA TYR A 216 3.35 -1.57 9.88
C TYR A 216 4.03 -0.28 10.34
N ASP A 217 4.21 -0.08 11.66
CA ASP A 217 4.81 1.15 12.21
C ASP A 217 6.29 1.22 11.85
N VAL A 218 7.06 0.16 12.17
CA VAL A 218 8.50 0.12 11.88
C VAL A 218 8.76 0.17 10.37
N LEU A 219 7.94 -0.53 9.58
CA LEU A 219 8.05 -0.51 8.12
C LEU A 219 7.73 0.87 7.54
N ALA A 220 6.72 1.58 8.04
CA ALA A 220 6.40 2.94 7.59
C ALA A 220 7.50 3.96 7.97
N GLU A 221 8.09 3.84 9.16
CA GLU A 221 9.18 4.71 9.62
C GLU A 221 10.46 4.53 8.79
N ASN A 222 10.68 3.33 8.25
CA ASN A 222 11.89 2.97 7.50
C ASN A 222 11.68 2.94 5.98
N THR A 223 10.60 3.52 5.47
CA THR A 223 10.32 3.58 4.02
C THR A 223 9.82 4.97 3.61
N ASP A 224 9.79 5.23 2.32
CA ASP A 224 9.16 6.42 1.73
C ASP A 224 7.68 6.20 1.44
N GLY A 225 7.22 4.95 1.38
CA GLY A 225 5.80 4.63 1.32
C GLY A 225 5.49 3.13 1.41
N LEU A 226 4.28 2.85 1.88
CA LEU A 226 3.65 1.54 1.91
C LEU A 226 2.58 1.51 0.81
N PHE A 227 2.84 0.81 -0.29
CA PHE A 227 1.85 0.54 -1.32
C PHE A 227 0.97 -0.62 -0.83
N ILE A 228 -0.21 -0.31 -0.32
CA ILE A 228 -1.16 -1.34 0.09
C ILE A 228 -1.83 -1.89 -1.16
N MET A 229 -1.65 -3.17 -1.44
CA MET A 229 -2.37 -3.89 -2.48
C MET A 229 -3.83 -4.06 -2.06
N GLY A 230 -4.62 -2.98 -2.14
CA GLY A 230 -6.03 -2.87 -1.77
C GLY A 230 -6.96 -3.66 -2.69
N TYR A 231 -6.59 -4.88 -3.03
CA TYR A 231 -7.29 -5.77 -3.94
C TYR A 231 -6.99 -7.22 -3.57
N GLY A 232 -7.76 -8.14 -4.16
CA GLY A 232 -7.65 -9.57 -3.86
C GLY A 232 -8.52 -10.02 -2.68
N TYR A 233 -9.50 -9.21 -2.25
CA TYR A 233 -10.51 -9.63 -1.26
C TYR A 233 -11.39 -10.76 -1.81
N HIS A 234 -11.59 -10.78 -3.12
CA HIS A 234 -12.05 -11.92 -3.90
C HIS A 234 -11.04 -12.17 -5.04
N TRP A 235 -10.61 -13.42 -5.23
CA TRP A 235 -9.52 -13.80 -6.13
C TRP A 235 -9.91 -14.98 -7.05
N SER A 236 -9.03 -15.32 -8.00
CA SER A 236 -9.26 -16.31 -9.05
C SER A 236 -9.80 -17.65 -8.53
N ASP A 237 -9.18 -18.23 -7.51
CA ASP A 237 -9.58 -19.51 -6.91
C ASP A 237 -10.60 -19.39 -5.77
N GLY A 238 -11.09 -18.17 -5.51
CA GLY A 238 -12.17 -17.91 -4.56
C GLY A 238 -13.55 -17.81 -5.22
N ASP A 239 -14.57 -17.54 -4.40
CA ASP A 239 -15.93 -17.30 -4.86
C ASP A 239 -16.11 -15.90 -5.48
N PRO A 240 -17.06 -15.73 -6.43
CA PRO A 240 -17.24 -14.47 -7.14
C PRO A 240 -17.62 -13.32 -6.21
N GLY A 241 -17.00 -12.17 -6.41
CA GLY A 241 -17.28 -10.97 -5.64
C GLY A 241 -16.39 -9.78 -5.98
N PRO A 242 -16.55 -8.65 -5.27
CA PRO A 242 -15.79 -7.44 -5.50
C PRO A 242 -14.30 -7.66 -5.21
N VAL A 243 -13.44 -7.36 -6.19
CA VAL A 243 -11.99 -7.54 -6.06
C VAL A 243 -11.38 -6.55 -5.05
N ALA A 244 -11.94 -5.35 -4.97
CA ALA A 244 -11.53 -4.27 -4.07
C ALA A 244 -12.78 -3.55 -3.51
N PRO A 245 -13.55 -4.18 -2.61
CA PRO A 245 -14.75 -3.56 -2.07
C PRO A 245 -14.38 -2.29 -1.30
N ARG A 246 -14.99 -1.15 -1.65
CA ARG A 246 -14.76 0.11 -0.95
C ARG A 246 -15.07 -0.02 0.54
N ASP A 247 -16.31 -0.39 0.85
CA ASP A 247 -16.78 -0.64 2.20
C ASP A 247 -17.23 -2.09 2.36
N GLY A 248 -17.07 -2.61 3.57
CA GLY A 248 -17.54 -3.93 3.98
C GLY A 248 -18.94 -3.90 4.57
N GLY A 249 -19.43 -5.08 4.91
CA GLY A 249 -20.69 -5.33 5.60
C GLY A 249 -21.65 -6.19 4.80
N GLY A 250 -22.82 -6.46 5.38
CA GLY A 250 -23.87 -7.23 4.72
C GLY A 250 -23.40 -8.63 4.31
N ILE A 251 -23.53 -8.94 3.02
CA ILE A 251 -23.18 -10.24 2.44
C ILE A 251 -21.68 -10.42 2.19
N TRP A 252 -20.89 -9.33 2.25
CA TRP A 252 -19.47 -9.32 1.87
C TRP A 252 -18.50 -9.45 3.07
N GLY A 253 -19.00 -9.43 4.31
CA GLY A 253 -18.14 -9.46 5.50
C GLY A 253 -17.41 -8.14 5.74
N ALA A 254 -16.49 -8.09 6.71
CA ALA A 254 -15.87 -6.82 7.14
C ALA A 254 -14.73 -6.34 6.23
N TYR A 255 -13.98 -7.26 5.62
CA TYR A 255 -12.77 -6.95 4.87
C TYR A 255 -13.09 -6.13 3.62
N SER A 256 -12.46 -4.96 3.54
CA SER A 256 -12.69 -3.92 2.54
C SER A 256 -11.57 -2.89 2.60
N LEU A 257 -11.51 -1.98 1.62
CA LEU A 257 -10.55 -0.88 1.63
C LEU A 257 -10.67 -0.03 2.91
N SER A 258 -11.88 0.34 3.30
CA SER A 258 -12.13 1.10 4.54
C SER A 258 -11.68 0.35 5.79
N TRP A 259 -11.86 -0.97 5.84
CA TRP A 259 -11.35 -1.78 6.94
C TRP A 259 -9.83 -1.82 6.95
N THR A 260 -9.19 -2.03 5.79
CA THR A 260 -7.74 -2.09 5.64
C THR A 260 -7.08 -0.78 6.04
N ILE A 261 -7.63 0.36 5.61
CA ILE A 261 -7.13 1.68 6.01
C ILE A 261 -7.21 1.82 7.54
N ALA A 262 -8.33 1.45 8.15
CA ALA A 262 -8.48 1.51 9.61
C ALA A 262 -7.47 0.59 10.34
N ASP A 263 -7.21 -0.60 9.81
CA ASP A 263 -6.23 -1.55 10.36
C ASP A 263 -4.80 -0.99 10.31
N TYR A 264 -4.36 -0.46 9.17
CA TYR A 264 -3.04 0.15 9.01
C TYR A 264 -2.88 1.41 9.88
N LEU A 265 -3.93 2.23 10.04
CA LEU A 265 -3.86 3.42 10.89
C LEU A 265 -3.83 3.08 12.40
N GLU A 266 -4.55 2.04 12.82
CA GLU A 266 -4.53 1.57 14.20
C GLU A 266 -3.17 1.00 14.59
N TRP A 267 -2.60 0.13 13.74
CA TRP A 267 -1.37 -0.61 14.07
C TRP A 267 -0.08 0.01 13.55
N GLY A 268 -0.15 0.79 12.47
CA GLY A 268 0.99 1.55 11.92
C GLY A 268 1.07 2.99 12.42
N GLY A 269 0.07 3.44 13.19
CA GLY A 269 0.00 4.78 13.76
C GLY A 269 -0.52 5.83 12.79
N GLU A 270 -1.48 6.65 13.26
CA GLU A 270 -2.07 7.71 12.45
C GLU A 270 -1.07 8.76 11.93
N TRP A 271 0.08 8.91 12.58
CA TRP A 271 1.17 9.80 12.14
C TRP A 271 1.83 9.34 10.84
N ASN A 272 1.73 8.05 10.52
CA ASN A 272 2.26 7.45 9.30
C ASN A 272 1.26 7.45 8.13
N ARG A 273 0.07 8.06 8.27
CA ARG A 273 -0.94 8.09 7.18
C ARG A 273 -0.41 8.62 5.85
N GLY A 274 0.49 9.60 5.90
CA GLY A 274 1.14 10.18 4.72
C GLY A 274 2.13 9.23 4.01
N LYS A 275 2.43 8.07 4.59
CA LYS A 275 3.22 7.00 3.98
C LYS A 275 2.35 5.98 3.23
N ILE A 276 1.04 5.98 3.45
CA ILE A 276 0.13 4.99 2.87
C ILE A 276 -0.23 5.40 1.44
N VAL A 277 0.04 4.52 0.49
CA VAL A 277 -0.44 4.59 -0.89
C VAL A 277 -1.50 3.50 -1.07
N LEU A 278 -2.76 3.90 -1.27
CA LEU A 278 -3.87 2.96 -1.45
C LEU A 278 -3.88 2.42 -2.88
N GLY A 279 -3.42 1.19 -3.06
CA GLY A 279 -3.42 0.49 -4.34
C GLY A 279 -4.82 0.04 -4.75
N LEU A 280 -5.22 0.38 -5.97
CA LEU A 280 -6.50 0.02 -6.58
C LEU A 280 -6.27 -0.86 -7.82
N PRO A 281 -7.15 -1.84 -8.08
CA PRO A 281 -7.03 -2.71 -9.24
C PRO A 281 -7.59 -2.03 -10.49
N LEU A 282 -6.84 -2.13 -11.59
CA LEU A 282 -7.32 -1.86 -12.95
C LEU A 282 -7.70 -3.17 -13.64
N TYR A 283 -8.33 -4.08 -12.90
CA TYR A 283 -8.79 -5.38 -13.38
C TYR A 283 -9.99 -5.86 -12.56
N GLY A 284 -10.69 -6.84 -13.11
CA GLY A 284 -11.71 -7.62 -12.44
C GLY A 284 -11.51 -9.11 -12.68
N TYR A 285 -12.50 -9.90 -12.31
CA TYR A 285 -12.52 -11.34 -12.52
C TYR A 285 -13.88 -11.78 -13.04
N ASP A 286 -13.83 -12.73 -13.97
CA ASP A 286 -15.00 -13.41 -14.52
C ASP A 286 -15.00 -14.89 -14.12
N TRP A 287 -15.94 -15.27 -13.27
CA TRP A 287 -16.03 -16.61 -12.71
C TRP A 287 -17.14 -17.43 -13.38
N PRO A 288 -16.87 -18.72 -13.69
CA PRO A 288 -17.94 -19.69 -13.86
C PRO A 288 -18.60 -19.95 -12.50
N SER A 289 -19.92 -19.79 -12.39
CA SER A 289 -20.66 -19.88 -11.13
C SER A 289 -21.80 -20.90 -11.19
N ALA A 290 -22.20 -21.42 -10.03
CA ALA A 290 -23.30 -22.37 -9.91
C ALA A 290 -24.66 -21.75 -10.29
N SER A 291 -24.81 -20.42 -10.10
CA SER A 291 -26.02 -19.67 -10.44
C SER A 291 -25.74 -18.16 -10.53
N HIS A 292 -26.78 -17.37 -10.80
CA HIS A 292 -26.73 -15.90 -10.74
C HIS A 292 -27.00 -15.34 -9.33
N ALA A 293 -26.95 -16.16 -8.28
CA ALA A 293 -27.08 -15.69 -6.89
C ALA A 293 -25.88 -14.84 -6.46
N VAL A 294 -26.13 -13.81 -5.66
CA VAL A 294 -25.11 -12.92 -5.08
C VAL A 294 -25.28 -12.94 -3.55
N PRO A 295 -24.26 -13.34 -2.77
CA PRO A 295 -22.93 -13.79 -3.21
C PRO A 295 -23.01 -15.12 -3.98
N GLY A 296 -22.06 -15.32 -4.90
CA GLY A 296 -22.03 -16.49 -5.78
C GLY A 296 -21.19 -17.64 -5.23
N ASP A 297 -21.39 -18.84 -5.77
CA ASP A 297 -20.49 -19.98 -5.56
C ASP A 297 -19.74 -20.26 -6.87
N ALA A 298 -18.42 -20.29 -6.85
CA ALA A 298 -17.61 -20.61 -8.01
C ALA A 298 -17.69 -22.11 -8.36
N THR A 299 -17.66 -22.42 -9.66
CA THR A 299 -17.58 -23.80 -10.18
C THR A 299 -16.24 -24.10 -10.84
N GLY A 300 -15.33 -23.13 -10.82
CA GLY A 300 -13.98 -23.20 -11.37
C GLY A 300 -13.26 -21.87 -11.18
N THR A 301 -11.99 -21.83 -11.60
CA THR A 301 -11.12 -20.66 -11.47
C THR A 301 -11.65 -19.47 -12.28
N GLY A 302 -11.73 -18.31 -11.64
CA GLY A 302 -12.01 -17.02 -12.25
C GLY A 302 -10.90 -16.59 -13.20
N THR A 303 -11.29 -15.95 -14.30
CA THR A 303 -10.37 -15.41 -15.29
C THR A 303 -10.21 -13.91 -15.07
N ALA A 304 -8.97 -13.43 -14.91
CA ALA A 304 -8.72 -12.00 -14.79
C ALA A 304 -9.10 -11.27 -16.10
N VAL A 305 -9.79 -10.15 -15.97
CA VAL A 305 -10.20 -9.28 -17.08
C VAL A 305 -9.67 -7.88 -16.80
N THR A 306 -8.85 -7.31 -17.68
CA THR A 306 -8.35 -5.94 -17.51
C THR A 306 -9.49 -4.94 -17.59
N TYR A 307 -9.36 -3.80 -16.91
CA TYR A 307 -10.33 -2.70 -16.93
C TYR A 307 -10.87 -2.42 -18.35
N ALA A 308 -9.97 -2.28 -19.33
CA ALA A 308 -10.32 -1.98 -20.72
C ALA A 308 -11.06 -3.13 -21.44
N ALA A 309 -10.91 -4.37 -20.96
CA ALA A 309 -11.52 -5.56 -21.54
C ALA A 309 -12.87 -5.95 -20.90
N THR A 310 -13.29 -5.29 -19.82
CA THR A 310 -14.56 -5.58 -19.10
C THR A 310 -15.81 -5.35 -19.97
N GLY A 311 -15.70 -4.44 -20.95
CA GLY A 311 -16.84 -3.91 -21.68
C GLY A 311 -17.80 -3.16 -20.76
N ALA A 312 -17.27 -2.37 -19.82
CA ALA A 312 -18.03 -1.55 -18.88
C ALA A 312 -19.12 -0.71 -19.57
N GLY A 313 -20.26 -0.55 -18.90
CA GLY A 313 -21.40 0.20 -19.43
C GLY A 313 -22.25 -0.57 -20.45
N ALA A 314 -22.10 -1.90 -20.53
CA ALA A 314 -22.93 -2.72 -21.37
C ALA A 314 -24.37 -2.83 -20.79
N PRO A 315 -25.39 -3.02 -21.63
CA PRO A 315 -26.74 -3.29 -21.14
C PRO A 315 -26.77 -4.52 -20.22
N GLY A 316 -27.28 -4.33 -18.99
CA GLY A 316 -27.37 -5.39 -17.99
C GLY A 316 -26.31 -5.33 -16.89
N ASP A 317 -25.39 -4.36 -16.93
CA ASP A 317 -24.51 -4.08 -15.80
C ASP A 317 -25.32 -3.68 -14.55
N LEU A 318 -24.93 -4.25 -13.43
CA LEU A 318 -25.49 -4.05 -12.11
C LEU A 318 -24.46 -3.35 -11.22
N TRP A 319 -24.93 -2.77 -10.12
CA TRP A 319 -24.09 -2.02 -9.18
C TRP A 319 -24.34 -2.49 -7.75
N ASP A 320 -23.28 -2.89 -7.06
CA ASP A 320 -23.31 -3.11 -5.62
C ASP A 320 -22.91 -1.82 -4.89
N ALA A 321 -23.86 -1.22 -4.20
CA ALA A 321 -23.68 0.09 -3.57
C ALA A 321 -22.81 0.05 -2.29
N THR A 322 -22.72 -1.09 -1.61
CA THR A 322 -21.88 -1.23 -0.41
C THR A 322 -20.42 -1.23 -0.80
N THR A 323 -20.08 -2.02 -1.81
CA THR A 323 -18.69 -2.26 -2.23
C THR A 323 -18.24 -1.27 -3.29
N SER A 324 -19.16 -0.41 -3.77
CA SER A 324 -18.98 0.49 -4.90
C SER A 324 -18.37 -0.24 -6.11
N THR A 325 -18.98 -1.36 -6.49
CA THR A 325 -18.42 -2.25 -7.53
C THR A 325 -19.48 -2.61 -8.58
N PRO A 326 -19.21 -2.40 -9.88
CA PRO A 326 -20.06 -2.90 -10.95
C PRO A 326 -19.87 -4.40 -11.14
N TYR A 327 -20.95 -5.07 -11.57
CA TYR A 327 -20.90 -6.49 -11.90
C TYR A 327 -21.90 -6.86 -12.98
N ARG A 328 -21.67 -8.01 -13.61
CA ARG A 328 -22.53 -8.54 -14.67
C ARG A 328 -22.80 -10.02 -14.42
N LEU A 329 -24.07 -10.40 -14.51
CA LEU A 329 -24.54 -11.78 -14.42
C LEU A 329 -25.02 -12.21 -15.80
N TYR A 330 -24.48 -13.29 -16.33
CA TYR A 330 -24.80 -13.76 -17.68
C TYR A 330 -24.61 -15.26 -17.85
N ASP A 331 -25.03 -15.80 -18.99
CA ASP A 331 -24.86 -17.21 -19.34
C ASP A 331 -23.87 -17.35 -20.50
N ASP A 332 -22.83 -18.17 -20.31
CA ASP A 332 -21.95 -18.66 -21.38
C ASP A 332 -21.47 -20.08 -21.03
N GLY A 333 -22.14 -21.08 -21.62
CA GLY A 333 -21.96 -22.49 -21.26
C GLY A 333 -22.42 -22.86 -19.84
N GLY A 334 -22.92 -21.90 -19.07
CA GLY A 334 -23.32 -21.97 -17.67
C GLY A 334 -23.42 -20.54 -17.08
N ALA A 335 -23.87 -20.41 -15.84
CA ALA A 335 -23.95 -19.11 -15.18
C ALA A 335 -22.54 -18.54 -14.96
N ARG A 336 -22.37 -17.24 -15.20
CA ARG A 336 -21.13 -16.49 -15.00
C ARG A 336 -21.37 -15.22 -14.21
N GLN A 337 -20.37 -14.82 -13.46
CA GLN A 337 -20.34 -13.55 -12.73
C GLN A 337 -19.04 -12.82 -13.03
N LEU A 338 -19.15 -11.65 -13.64
CA LEU A 338 -18.04 -10.74 -13.84
C LEU A 338 -18.16 -9.61 -12.82
N TRP A 339 -17.17 -9.50 -11.92
CA TRP A 339 -17.02 -8.36 -11.01
C TRP A 339 -15.77 -7.60 -11.42
N TYR A 340 -15.87 -6.29 -11.56
CA TYR A 340 -14.81 -5.50 -12.14
C TYR A 340 -14.81 -4.07 -11.63
N ASP A 341 -13.76 -3.33 -11.98
CA ASP A 341 -13.67 -1.90 -11.73
C ASP A 341 -13.79 -1.11 -13.04
N ASP A 342 -14.55 -0.01 -13.00
CA ASP A 342 -14.66 1.01 -14.05
C ASP A 342 -14.31 2.40 -13.48
N ALA A 343 -14.35 3.46 -14.30
CA ALA A 343 -14.00 4.80 -13.86
C ALA A 343 -14.81 5.24 -12.63
N THR A 344 -16.10 4.87 -12.55
CA THR A 344 -16.98 5.26 -11.45
C THR A 344 -16.55 4.58 -10.15
N SER A 345 -16.30 3.28 -10.18
CA SER A 345 -15.89 2.54 -8.97
C SER A 345 -14.48 2.86 -8.53
N VAL A 346 -13.54 3.03 -9.47
CA VAL A 346 -12.16 3.41 -9.14
C VAL A 346 -12.13 4.80 -8.51
N LEU A 347 -12.85 5.78 -9.06
CA LEU A 347 -12.93 7.12 -8.47
C LEU A 347 -13.61 7.10 -7.10
N ALA A 348 -14.72 6.37 -6.96
CA ALA A 348 -15.35 6.19 -5.66
C ALA A 348 -14.39 5.59 -4.64
N LYS A 349 -13.53 4.63 -5.01
CA LYS A 349 -12.52 4.06 -4.09
C LYS A 349 -11.37 5.04 -3.82
N ALA A 350 -10.93 5.80 -4.82
CA ALA A 350 -9.89 6.81 -4.68
C ALA A 350 -10.28 7.96 -3.74
N GLU A 351 -11.57 8.26 -3.56
CA GLU A 351 -12.06 9.23 -2.56
C GLU A 351 -11.64 8.89 -1.13
N LEU A 352 -11.32 7.61 -0.82
CA LEU A 352 -10.77 7.23 0.49
C LEU A 352 -9.43 7.93 0.79
N VAL A 353 -8.65 8.31 -0.24
CA VAL A 353 -7.35 8.97 -0.07
C VAL A 353 -7.50 10.34 0.61
N PRO A 354 -8.26 11.32 0.06
CA PRO A 354 -8.48 12.58 0.75
C PRO A 354 -9.33 12.42 2.02
N GLU A 355 -10.30 11.50 2.06
CA GLU A 355 -11.14 11.26 3.25
C GLU A 355 -10.33 10.86 4.49
N HIS A 356 -9.29 10.06 4.31
CA HIS A 356 -8.41 9.60 5.38
C HIS A 356 -7.06 10.34 5.45
N SER A 357 -6.83 11.30 4.54
CA SER A 357 -5.57 12.04 4.39
C SER A 357 -4.38 11.09 4.20
N LEU A 358 -4.55 10.11 3.30
CA LEU A 358 -3.49 9.16 2.94
C LEU A 358 -2.43 9.82 2.07
N GLY A 359 -1.24 9.22 2.01
CA GLY A 359 -0.11 9.70 1.21
C GLY A 359 -0.33 9.61 -0.30
N GLY A 360 -1.26 8.79 -0.78
CA GLY A 360 -1.60 8.73 -2.20
C GLY A 360 -2.50 7.58 -2.60
N VAL A 361 -2.74 7.50 -3.90
CA VAL A 361 -3.38 6.37 -4.59
C VAL A 361 -2.34 5.65 -5.43
N GLY A 362 -2.52 4.35 -5.66
CA GLY A 362 -1.73 3.63 -6.64
C GLY A 362 -2.51 2.60 -7.44
N PHE A 363 -1.90 2.04 -8.48
CA PHE A 363 -2.59 1.19 -9.44
C PHE A 363 -1.82 -0.08 -9.82
N TRP A 364 -2.53 -1.21 -9.77
CA TRP A 364 -2.15 -2.46 -10.45
C TRP A 364 -3.13 -2.77 -11.60
N ALA A 365 -2.74 -2.69 -12.86
CA ALA A 365 -1.46 -2.15 -13.32
C ALA A 365 -1.69 -1.17 -14.45
N LEU A 366 -0.74 -0.23 -14.59
CA LEU A 366 -0.75 0.74 -15.66
C LEU A 366 -0.82 0.03 -17.02
N GLY A 367 -1.67 0.54 -17.91
CA GLY A 367 -1.91 -0.05 -19.23
C GLY A 367 -3.12 -0.96 -19.29
N TYR A 368 -3.65 -1.41 -18.14
CA TYR A 368 -4.90 -2.20 -18.13
C TYR A 368 -6.15 -1.33 -18.32
N ASP A 369 -6.05 -0.04 -18.03
CA ASP A 369 -7.11 0.96 -18.11
C ASP A 369 -7.39 1.45 -19.54
N GLY A 370 -6.52 1.14 -20.51
CA GLY A 370 -6.67 1.61 -21.89
C GLY A 370 -6.53 3.14 -22.04
N ASN A 371 -5.89 3.82 -21.08
CA ASN A 371 -5.76 5.27 -21.01
C ASN A 371 -7.11 6.01 -21.01
N ASP A 372 -8.07 5.51 -20.23
CA ASP A 372 -9.42 6.06 -20.17
C ASP A 372 -9.42 7.47 -19.54
N PRO A 373 -9.71 8.55 -20.30
CA PRO A 373 -9.77 9.90 -19.75
C PRO A 373 -10.89 10.07 -18.71
N ALA A 374 -11.95 9.25 -18.76
CA ALA A 374 -13.02 9.28 -17.77
C ALA A 374 -12.55 8.82 -16.38
N LEU A 375 -11.46 8.05 -16.31
CA LEU A 375 -10.77 7.73 -15.06
C LEU A 375 -9.78 8.84 -14.68
N TRP A 376 -8.85 9.14 -15.58
CA TRP A 376 -7.67 9.93 -15.22
C TRP A 376 -7.91 11.43 -15.04
N ASP A 377 -8.82 12.04 -15.81
CA ASP A 377 -9.07 13.48 -15.68
C ASP A 377 -9.78 13.81 -14.36
N PRO A 378 -10.83 13.08 -13.93
CA PRO A 378 -11.43 13.29 -12.62
C PRO A 378 -10.50 12.89 -11.47
N LEU A 379 -9.65 11.86 -11.65
CA LEU A 379 -8.67 11.48 -10.64
C LEU A 379 -7.68 12.62 -10.38
N ALA A 380 -7.18 13.26 -11.44
CA ALA A 380 -6.31 14.43 -11.31
C ALA A 380 -6.99 15.54 -10.50
N ALA A 381 -8.26 15.84 -10.80
CA ALA A 381 -9.02 16.85 -10.07
C ALA A 381 -9.31 16.46 -8.61
N LEU A 382 -9.53 15.16 -8.32
CA LEU A 382 -9.77 14.65 -6.97
C LEU A 382 -8.54 14.82 -6.06
N LEU A 383 -7.34 14.69 -6.63
CA LEU A 383 -6.07 14.70 -5.91
C LEU A 383 -5.33 16.05 -5.98
N GLU A 384 -5.91 17.05 -6.67
CA GLU A 384 -5.40 18.42 -6.59
C GLU A 384 -5.56 18.95 -5.16
N GLU A 385 -4.44 19.35 -4.55
CA GLU A 385 -4.50 20.05 -3.26
C GLU A 385 -5.34 21.32 -3.39
N PRO A 386 -6.21 21.62 -2.41
CA PRO A 386 -6.92 22.88 -2.41
C PRO A 386 -5.89 24.01 -2.43
N LYS A 387 -5.94 24.86 -3.45
CA LYS A 387 -5.14 26.08 -3.49
C LYS A 387 -5.52 26.87 -2.25
N GLU A 388 -4.55 27.13 -1.37
CA GLU A 388 -4.73 28.17 -0.36
C GLU A 388 -5.11 29.43 -1.12
N ASP A 389 -6.34 29.90 -0.94
CA ASP A 389 -6.74 31.20 -1.45
C ASP A 389 -5.77 32.20 -0.82
N ASP A 390 -4.95 32.84 -1.66
CA ASP A 390 -4.14 33.99 -1.27
C ASP A 390 -5.11 35.08 -0.73
N GLU A 391 -5.44 35.03 0.56
CA GLU A 391 -6.01 36.17 1.26
C GLU A 391 -4.95 37.28 1.20
N GLU A 392 -5.10 38.19 0.23
CA GLU A 392 -4.35 39.43 0.20
C GLU A 392 -4.42 40.09 1.58
N PRO A 393 -3.29 40.50 2.19
CA PRO A 393 -3.34 41.32 3.38
C PRO A 393 -3.93 42.67 2.95
N GLY A 394 -5.18 42.91 3.32
CA GLY A 394 -5.83 44.20 3.16
C GLY A 394 -5.12 45.24 4.03
N ASP A 395 -4.16 45.95 3.44
CA ASP A 395 -3.76 47.28 3.88
C ASP A 395 -4.93 48.24 3.62
N ASP A 396 -5.59 48.72 4.68
CA ASP A 396 -6.06 50.10 4.68
C ASP A 396 -5.85 50.74 6.06
N ASP A 397 -5.11 51.83 5.99
CA ASP A 397 -4.55 52.62 7.06
C ASP A 397 -5.40 53.88 7.18
N SER A 398 -6.06 54.12 8.32
CA SER A 398 -6.53 55.46 8.65
C SER A 398 -6.54 55.74 10.16
N ALA A 399 -5.63 56.62 10.53
CA ALA A 399 -5.46 57.21 11.84
C ALA A 399 -6.53 58.26 12.18
N SER A 400 -6.83 58.40 13.48
CA SER A 400 -7.07 59.71 14.10
C SER A 400 -6.81 59.67 15.61
N GLU A 401 -5.89 60.54 16.05
CA GLU A 401 -5.51 60.88 17.42
C GLU A 401 -6.67 61.49 18.23
N GLU A 402 -6.67 61.34 19.56
CA GLU A 402 -6.82 62.46 20.53
C GLU A 402 -6.19 62.10 21.89
N ALA A 403 -5.58 63.09 22.54
CA ALA A 403 -4.70 63.02 23.70
C ALA A 403 -5.30 63.73 24.93
N GLU A 404 -4.88 63.38 26.16
CA GLU A 404 -4.62 64.25 27.34
C GLU A 404 -3.95 63.40 28.46
N GLY A 405 -2.76 63.69 29.01
CA GLY A 405 -2.49 64.64 30.13
C GLY A 405 -1.81 63.93 31.35
N PRO A 406 -1.11 64.60 32.31
CA PRO A 406 0.33 64.34 32.59
C PRO A 406 0.79 63.86 34.02
N VAL A 407 1.93 63.10 34.06
CA VAL A 407 3.23 63.14 34.87
C VAL A 407 3.19 63.51 36.40
N PRO A 408 3.97 62.93 37.39
CA PRO A 408 5.43 62.71 37.36
C PRO A 408 6.09 61.56 38.20
N ARG A 409 7.43 61.49 38.05
CA ARG A 409 8.48 60.60 38.60
C ARG A 409 8.67 60.64 40.13
N GLY A 410 9.23 59.56 40.68
CA GLY A 410 9.92 59.51 41.98
C GLY A 410 10.90 58.33 42.08
N ASP A 411 12.15 58.63 42.43
CA ASP A 411 13.31 57.74 42.51
C ASP A 411 13.29 56.71 43.66
N ALA A 412 13.99 55.59 43.40
CA ALA A 412 14.83 54.76 44.27
C ALA A 412 14.39 54.38 45.70
N LEU A 413 14.39 53.07 46.00
CA LEU A 413 15.13 52.43 47.11
C LEU A 413 14.94 50.89 47.09
N VAL A 414 16.05 50.16 47.14
CA VAL A 414 16.23 48.70 47.38
C VAL A 414 16.81 48.58 48.82
N PRO A 415 16.80 47.44 49.58
CA PRO A 415 16.28 46.07 49.38
C PRO A 415 15.44 45.53 50.56
N ALA A 416 14.80 44.35 50.39
CA ALA A 416 14.91 43.20 51.30
C ALA A 416 13.98 42.03 50.90
N GLY A 417 14.56 40.84 50.73
CA GLY A 417 14.08 39.54 51.22
C GLY A 417 12.74 38.94 50.73
N GLY A 418 12.77 37.64 50.40
CA GLY A 418 11.59 36.78 50.25
C GLY A 418 11.60 36.04 48.92
N GLU A 419 12.31 34.92 48.82
CA GLU A 419 11.81 33.54 49.02
C GLU A 419 11.25 32.94 47.71
N ASP A 420 11.95 31.90 47.24
CA ASP A 420 11.60 31.06 46.09
C ASP A 420 10.23 30.38 46.28
N PRO A 421 9.44 30.21 45.21
CA PRO A 421 8.21 29.43 45.27
C PRO A 421 8.52 27.93 45.50
N PRO A 422 7.68 27.22 46.29
CA PRO A 422 7.92 25.82 46.64
C PRO A 422 7.75 24.87 45.44
N PRO A 423 8.45 23.71 45.45
CA PRO A 423 8.34 22.72 44.37
C PRO A 423 6.98 22.02 44.35
N SER A 424 6.50 21.71 43.15
CA SER A 424 5.28 20.94 42.90
C SER A 424 5.32 19.55 43.57
N PRO A 425 4.17 19.02 44.04
CA PRO A 425 4.12 17.74 44.74
C PRO A 425 4.42 16.57 43.79
N ARG A 426 5.26 15.64 44.26
CA ARG A 426 5.53 14.35 43.62
C ARG A 426 4.24 13.53 43.54
N GLY A 427 3.95 12.98 42.35
CA GLY A 427 2.92 11.97 42.17
C GLY A 427 3.23 10.68 42.94
N PRO A 428 2.22 9.82 43.17
CA PRO A 428 2.40 8.59 43.94
C PRO A 428 3.30 7.59 43.20
N ASP A 429 4.15 6.89 43.95
CA ASP A 429 5.00 5.80 43.46
C ASP A 429 4.15 4.62 42.92
N PRO A 430 4.63 3.89 41.89
CA PRO A 430 3.95 2.73 41.34
C PRO A 430 3.90 1.56 42.34
N PRO A 431 2.84 0.72 42.31
CA PRO A 431 2.72 -0.42 43.19
C PRO A 431 3.76 -1.51 42.86
N ALA A 432 4.26 -2.18 43.91
CA ALA A 432 5.21 -3.28 43.81
C ALA A 432 4.65 -4.49 43.02
N PRO A 433 5.49 -5.23 42.27
CA PRO A 433 5.05 -6.37 41.48
C PRO A 433 4.59 -7.53 42.39
N GLY A 434 3.42 -8.09 42.07
CA GLY A 434 2.86 -9.28 42.72
C GLY A 434 3.61 -10.57 42.38
N PRO A 435 3.39 -11.66 43.14
CA PRO A 435 4.13 -12.91 42.97
C PRO A 435 3.75 -13.63 41.67
N ALA A 436 4.76 -14.20 41.00
CA ALA A 436 4.64 -14.95 39.75
C ALA A 436 3.74 -16.21 39.91
N PRO A 437 2.92 -16.55 38.90
CA PRO A 437 2.10 -17.76 38.93
C PRO A 437 2.95 -19.03 38.73
N ALA A 438 2.57 -20.07 39.49
CA ALA A 438 3.18 -21.40 39.45
C ALA A 438 2.94 -22.08 38.09
N GLY A 439 4.01 -22.65 37.53
CA GLY A 439 3.99 -23.32 36.23
C GLY A 439 3.14 -24.58 36.22
N ASP A 440 2.29 -24.68 35.20
CA ASP A 440 1.59 -25.91 34.85
C ASP A 440 2.56 -26.92 34.22
N THR A 441 2.56 -28.12 34.79
CA THR A 441 3.32 -29.26 34.32
C THR A 441 2.55 -29.96 33.20
N PRO A 442 3.11 -30.17 31.99
CA PRO A 442 2.41 -30.91 30.94
C PRO A 442 2.38 -32.42 31.24
N PRO A 443 1.31 -33.14 30.84
CA PRO A 443 1.13 -34.54 31.20
C PRO A 443 2.06 -35.47 30.43
N ARG A 444 2.57 -36.48 31.15
CA ARG A 444 3.36 -37.60 30.64
C ARG A 444 2.61 -38.36 29.54
N ARG A 445 3.13 -38.34 28.30
CA ARG A 445 2.77 -39.33 27.27
C ARG A 445 3.51 -40.64 27.48
N ALA A 446 2.76 -41.72 27.53
CA ALA A 446 3.25 -43.10 27.52
C ALA A 446 3.62 -43.55 26.09
N GLY A 447 4.75 -44.24 25.98
CA GLY A 447 4.99 -45.36 25.05
C GLY A 447 4.86 -45.13 23.55
N GLY A 448 5.99 -44.91 22.86
CA GLY A 448 6.12 -45.05 21.41
C GLY A 448 7.57 -45.36 21.03
N ARG A 449 7.77 -46.38 20.20
CA ARG A 449 9.04 -47.08 19.94
C ARG A 449 10.05 -46.24 19.14
N ARG A 450 11.34 -46.33 19.51
CA ARG A 450 12.48 -45.83 18.72
C ARG A 450 12.67 -46.65 17.43
N PRO A 451 12.88 -46.03 16.26
CA PRO A 451 13.51 -46.69 15.11
C PRO A 451 15.06 -46.69 15.26
N PRO A 452 15.77 -47.68 14.65
CA PRO A 452 17.20 -47.90 14.87
C PRO A 452 18.09 -46.94 14.07
N ARG A 453 19.26 -46.61 14.65
CA ARG A 453 20.34 -45.84 14.01
C ARG A 453 20.98 -46.63 12.85
N PRO A 454 21.36 -45.99 11.74
CA PRO A 454 22.21 -46.60 10.73
C PRO A 454 23.68 -46.66 11.20
N PRO A 455 24.47 -47.65 10.72
CA PRO A 455 25.83 -47.88 11.20
C PRO A 455 26.89 -47.02 10.49
N ASP A 456 27.82 -46.49 11.26
CA ASP A 456 29.06 -45.89 10.74
C ASP A 456 29.92 -46.92 10.01
N ARG A 457 30.39 -46.57 8.81
CA ARG A 457 31.53 -47.21 8.16
C ARG A 457 32.45 -46.14 7.56
N ARG A 458 33.66 -46.13 8.13
CA ARG A 458 35.00 -45.83 7.60
C ARG A 458 35.15 -45.05 6.31
#